data_AF-A0A845PXZ7-F1
#
_entry.id   AF-A0A845PXZ7-F1
#
_cell.length_a   1.000
_cell.length_b   1.000
_cell.length_c   1.000
_cell.angle_alpha   90.00
_cell.angle_beta   90.00
_cell.angle_gamma   90.00
#
_symmetry.space_group_name_H-M   'P 1'
#
loop_
_entity.id
_entity.type
_entity.pdbx_description
1 polymer ?
#
loop_
_entity_poly.entity_id
_entity_poly.type
_entity_poly.pdbx_seq_one_letter_code
_entity_poly.pdbx_strand_id
1 'polypeptide(L)'
;VVDIAIENPTLGQLRVSNELKKQGFFVSPGGVSSIWLRHDLHTFKLRLKALEAKSAQDGVVLTESQLSALERAKEEKKAHGEIETHHPGYLGAQ
;
A
#
# COMPACT_ATOMS: atom_id res chain seq x y z
N VAL A 1 -6.93 0.55 12.36
CA VAL A 1 -5.66 0.12 11.70
C VAL A 1 -5.89 -0.33 10.26
N VAL A 2 -6.91 -1.15 10.01
CA VAL A 2 -7.31 -1.59 8.66
C VAL A 2 -7.83 -0.40 7.85
N ASP A 3 -8.76 0.38 8.41
CA ASP A 3 -9.39 1.51 7.69
C ASP A 3 -8.38 2.54 7.22
N ILE A 4 -7.51 3.01 8.11
CA ILE A 4 -6.45 3.97 7.77
C ILE A 4 -5.47 3.45 6.71
N ALA A 5 -5.27 2.14 6.63
CA ALA A 5 -4.41 1.52 5.61
C ALA A 5 -5.09 1.41 4.25
N ILE A 6 -6.43 1.30 4.22
CA ILE A 6 -7.23 1.33 2.99
C ILE A 6 -7.40 2.78 2.52
N GLU A 7 -7.71 3.70 3.43
CA GLU A 7 -7.93 5.12 3.13
C GLU A 7 -6.64 5.81 2.68
N ASN A 8 -5.51 5.50 3.32
CA ASN A 8 -4.22 6.08 3.01
C ASN A 8 -3.18 4.98 2.74
N PRO A 9 -3.27 4.30 1.57
CA PRO A 9 -2.43 3.17 1.24
C PRO A 9 -0.94 3.55 1.12
N THR A 10 -0.62 4.83 0.96
CA THR A 10 0.75 5.34 0.89
C THR A 10 1.45 5.40 2.26
N LEU A 11 0.72 5.37 3.37
CA LEU A 11 1.32 5.46 4.70
C LEU A 11 2.03 4.17 5.07
N GLY A 12 3.28 4.28 5.55
CA GLY A 12 3.99 3.14 6.14
C GLY A 12 3.55 2.82 7.57
N GLN A 13 3.94 1.65 8.07
CA GLN A 13 3.61 1.16 9.41
C GLN A 13 3.91 2.16 10.55
N LEU A 14 5.01 2.91 10.45
CA LEU A 14 5.39 3.93 11.44
C LEU A 14 4.46 5.15 11.41
N ARG A 15 4.10 5.62 10.21
CA ARG A 15 3.18 6.75 10.06
C ARG A 15 1.79 6.41 10.58
N VAL A 16 1.30 5.21 10.27
CA VAL A 16 0.02 4.72 10.78
C VAL A 16 0.02 4.58 12.30
N SER A 17 1.11 4.05 12.88
CA SER A 17 1.28 4.00 14.35
C SER A 17 1.23 5.39 14.98
N ASN A 18 1.91 6.38 14.40
CA ASN A 18 1.88 7.76 14.89
C ASN A 18 0.50 8.42 14.76
N GLU A 19 -0.21 8.18 13.65
CA GLU A 19 -1.54 8.74 13.44
C GLU A 19 -2.56 8.17 14.42
N LEU A 20 -2.51 6.86 14.66
CA LEU A 20 -3.31 6.21 15.70
C LEU A 20 -2.99 6.77 17.08
N LYS A 21 -1.71 7.03 17.38
CA LYS A 21 -1.30 7.62 18.65
C LYS A 21 -1.90 9.02 18.86
N LYS A 22 -1.99 9.85 17.81
CA LYS A 22 -2.66 11.16 17.88
C LYS A 22 -4.16 11.03 18.17
N GLN A 23 -4.79 9.97 17.68
CA GLN A 23 -6.20 9.65 17.94
C GLN A 23 -6.42 8.98 19.31
N GLY A 24 -5.37 8.81 20.12
CA GLY A 24 -5.44 8.18 21.44
C GLY A 24 -5.25 6.66 21.43
N PHE A 25 -5.05 6.03 20.26
CA PHE A 25 -4.80 4.60 20.14
C PHE A 25 -3.31 4.29 20.11
N PHE A 26 -2.81 3.55 21.10
CA PHE A 26 -1.41 3.14 21.12
C PHE A 26 -1.21 1.77 20.48
N VAL A 27 -0.64 1.75 19.28
CA VAL A 27 -0.26 0.53 18.56
C VAL A 27 1.16 0.70 18.02
N SER A 28 2.04 -0.27 18.29
CA SER A 28 3.42 -0.22 17.79
C SER A 28 3.48 -0.44 16.27
N PRO A 29 4.53 0.04 15.57
CA PRO A 29 4.70 -0.22 14.13
C PRO A 29 4.71 -1.71 13.78
N GLY A 30 5.32 -2.55 14.62
CA GLY A 30 5.29 -4.01 14.45
C GLY A 30 3.89 -4.61 14.64
N GLY A 31 3.10 -4.05 15.56
CA GLY A 31 1.69 -4.40 15.74
C GLY A 31 0.86 -4.05 14.51
N VAL A 32 1.08 -2.87 13.92
CA VAL A 32 0.44 -2.46 12.65
C VAL A 32 0.76 -3.47 11.54
N SER A 33 2.03 -3.84 11.38
CA SER A 33 2.45 -4.83 10.37
C SER A 33 1.80 -6.21 10.58
N SER A 34 1.75 -6.67 11.83
CA SER A 34 1.11 -7.95 12.18
C SER A 34 -0.39 -7.95 11.88
N ILE A 35 -1.08 -6.83 12.14
CA ILE A 35 -2.50 -6.66 11.81
C ILE A 35 -2.67 -6.67 10.29
N TRP A 36 -1.83 -5.93 9.56
CA TRP A 36 -1.89 -5.92 8.10
C TRP A 36 -1.67 -7.30 7.48
N LEU A 37 -0.78 -8.11 8.05
CA LEU A 37 -0.57 -9.48 7.56
C LEU A 37 -1.84 -10.32 7.68
N ARG A 38 -2.59 -10.18 8.78
CA ARG A 38 -3.84 -10.94 9.03
C ARG A 38 -5.01 -10.49 8.17
N HIS A 39 -4.96 -9.26 7.63
CA HIS A 39 -6.00 -8.68 6.80
C HIS A 39 -5.59 -8.57 5.33
N ASP A 40 -4.51 -9.23 4.90
CA ASP A 40 -3.98 -9.14 3.55
C ASP A 40 -3.68 -7.70 3.10
N LEU A 41 -3.16 -6.85 3.99
CA LEU A 41 -2.79 -5.44 3.73
C LEU A 41 -1.29 -5.17 3.87
N HIS A 42 -0.47 -6.21 3.96
CA HIS A 42 0.95 -6.09 4.26
C HIS A 42 1.79 -5.48 3.11
N THR A 43 1.27 -5.48 1.88
CA THR A 43 1.91 -4.82 0.73
C THR A 43 1.10 -3.62 0.24
N PHE A 44 1.78 -2.69 -0.44
CA PHE A 44 1.12 -1.54 -1.08
C PHE A 44 0.08 -1.97 -2.13
N LYS A 45 0.40 -2.99 -2.95
CA LYS A 45 -0.50 -3.52 -3.98
C LYS A 45 -1.80 -4.07 -3.39
N LEU A 46 -1.71 -4.79 -2.27
CA LEU A 46 -2.91 -5.32 -1.62
C LEU A 46 -3.75 -4.22 -0.98
N ARG A 47 -3.12 -3.19 -0.40
CA ARG A 47 -3.83 -2.01 0.12
C ARG A 47 -4.56 -1.24 -0.97
N LEU A 48 -3.94 -1.08 -2.14
CA LEU A 48 -4.61 -0.49 -3.31
C LEU A 48 -5.80 -1.33 -3.78
N LYS A 49 -5.65 -2.66 -3.85
CA LYS A 49 -6.76 -3.54 -4.22
C LYS A 49 -7.93 -3.44 -3.23
N ALA A 50 -7.63 -3.32 -1.94
CA ALA A 50 -8.66 -3.12 -0.91
C ALA A 50 -9.35 -1.75 -1.05
N LEU A 51 -8.61 -0.70 -1.43
CA LEU A 51 -9.17 0.61 -1.73
C LEU A 51 -10.09 0.59 -2.96
N GLU A 52 -9.68 -0.08 -4.04
CA GLU A 52 -10.52 -0.27 -5.24
C GLU A 52 -11.81 -1.03 -4.89
N ALA A 53 -11.70 -2.12 -4.12
CA ALA A 53 -12.85 -2.90 -3.68
C ALA A 53 -13.81 -2.08 -2.81
N LYS A 54 -13.29 -1.27 -1.88
CA LYS A 54 -14.10 -0.37 -1.04
C LYS A 54 -14.80 0.70 -1.87
N SER A 55 -14.09 1.33 -2.81
CA SER A 55 -14.68 2.34 -3.71
C SER A 55 -15.77 1.75 -4.61
N ALA A 56 -15.60 0.52 -5.11
CA ALA A 56 -16.61 -0.17 -5.90
C ALA A 56 -17.87 -0.55 -5.10
N GLN A 57 -17.72 -0.87 -3.80
CA GLN A 57 -18.84 -1.22 -2.93
C GLN A 57 -19.61 0.01 -2.44
N ASP A 58 -18.90 1.02 -1.94
CA ASP A 58 -19.51 2.20 -1.33
C ASP A 58 -19.86 3.29 -2.36
N GLY A 59 -19.37 3.17 -3.61
CA GLY A 59 -19.56 4.19 -4.65
C GLY A 59 -18.88 5.53 -4.33
N VAL A 60 -17.88 5.51 -3.44
CA VAL A 60 -17.25 6.72 -2.90
C VAL A 60 -16.27 7.31 -3.91
N VAL A 61 -16.34 8.64 -4.06
CA VAL A 61 -15.38 9.44 -4.84
C VAL A 61 -14.01 9.38 -4.16
N LEU A 62 -13.03 8.84 -4.87
CA LEU A 62 -11.65 8.77 -4.41
C LEU A 62 -11.07 10.18 -4.26
N THR A 63 -10.25 10.38 -3.22
CA THR A 63 -9.50 11.63 -3.05
C THR A 63 -8.35 11.73 -4.06
N GLU A 64 -7.85 12.93 -4.31
CA GLU A 64 -6.73 13.17 -5.25
C GLU A 64 -5.46 12.37 -4.85
N SER A 65 -5.21 12.22 -3.56
CA SER A 65 -4.10 11.41 -3.05
C SER A 65 -4.28 9.91 -3.30
N GLN A 66 -5.52 9.43 -3.29
CA GLN A 66 -5.86 8.05 -3.63
C GLN A 66 -5.77 7.80 -5.13
N LEU A 67 -6.24 8.74 -5.95
CA LEU A 67 -6.16 8.68 -7.41
C LEU A 67 -4.69 8.64 -7.88
N SER A 68 -3.86 9.56 -7.38
CA SER A 68 -2.43 9.60 -7.71
C SER A 68 -1.68 8.34 -7.25
N ALA A 69 -2.10 7.72 -6.13
CA ALA A 69 -1.55 6.44 -5.70
C ALA A 69 -1.91 5.28 -6.65
N LEU A 70 -3.12 5.27 -7.20
CA LEU A 70 -3.55 4.30 -8.21
C LEU A 70 -2.83 4.52 -9.55
N GLU A 71 -2.65 5.76 -9.97
CA GLU A 71 -1.92 6.11 -11.20
C GLU A 71 -0.46 5.67 -11.12
N ARG A 72 0.24 6.01 -10.03
CA ARG A 72 1.63 5.56 -9.80
C ARG A 72 1.78 4.05 -9.84
N ALA A 73 0.84 3.32 -9.24
CA ALA A 73 0.88 1.87 -9.27
C ALA A 73 0.64 1.28 -10.67
N LYS A 74 -0.12 1.98 -11.53
CA LYS A 74 -0.29 1.62 -12.95
C LYS A 74 0.98 1.92 -13.74
N GLU A 75 1.64 3.05 -13.49
CA GLU A 75 2.92 3.40 -14.11
C GLU A 75 4.04 2.43 -13.73
N GLU A 76 4.16 2.04 -12.46
CA GLU A 76 5.12 1.02 -12.02
C GLU A 76 4.87 -0.34 -12.70
N LYS A 77 3.61 -0.76 -12.84
CA LYS A 77 3.27 -1.98 -13.60
C LYS A 77 3.68 -1.89 -15.07
N LYS A 78 3.54 -0.72 -15.70
CA LYS A 78 3.93 -0.50 -17.09
C LYS A 78 5.46 -0.49 -17.26
N ALA A 79 6.18 0.15 -16.34
CA ALA A 79 7.65 0.17 -16.33
C ALA A 79 8.28 -1.21 -16.12
N HIS A 80 7.65 -2.08 -15.32
CA HIS A 80 8.10 -3.47 -15.15
C HIS A 80 7.76 -4.39 -16.33
N GLY A 81 6.87 -3.98 -17.24
CA GLY A 81 6.50 -4.73 -18.44
C GLY A 81 7.43 -4.51 -19.63
N GLU A 82 8.40 -3.60 -19.52
CA GLU A 82 9.29 -3.19 -20.60
C GLU A 82 10.76 -3.35 -20.17
N ILE A 83 11.13 -4.57 -19.79
CA ILE A 83 12.53 -4.97 -19.71
C ILE A 83 12.66 -6.31 -20.44
N GLU A 84 12.70 -6.26 -21.77
CA GLU A 84 13.32 -7.31 -22.55
C GLU A 84 14.85 -7.23 -22.35
N THR A 85 15.35 -7.68 -21.20
CA THR A 85 16.80 -7.87 -21.03
C THR A 85 17.15 -9.34 -21.25
N HIS A 86 17.86 -9.59 -22.34
CA HIS A 86 18.21 -10.91 -22.84
C HIS A 86 19.25 -11.68 -21.97
N HIS A 87 19.65 -11.17 -20.81
CA HIS A 87 20.72 -11.76 -19.98
C HIS A 87 20.48 -11.55 -18.47
N PRO A 88 19.81 -12.49 -17.78
CA PRO A 88 19.42 -12.36 -16.36
C PRO A 88 20.55 -12.70 -15.36
N GLY A 89 21.83 -12.54 -15.72
CA GLY A 89 22.93 -13.26 -15.07
C GLY A 89 24.14 -12.47 -14.61
N TYR A 90 24.04 -11.19 -14.20
CA TYR A 90 25.23 -10.48 -13.72
C TYR A 90 25.03 -9.47 -12.59
N LEU A 91 24.29 -9.84 -11.53
CA LEU A 91 24.37 -9.15 -10.24
C LEU A 91 24.38 -10.15 -9.08
N GLY A 92 25.32 -11.09 -9.16
CA GLY A 92 25.71 -11.95 -8.06
C GLY A 92 27.23 -12.10 -8.06
N ALA A 93 27.94 -11.13 -7.47
CA ALA A 93 29.29 -11.31 -6.94
C ALA A 93 29.72 -10.08 -6.14
N GLN A 94 29.76 -10.27 -4.81
CA GLN A 94 30.66 -9.69 -3.79
C GLN A 94 30.71 -8.17 -3.56
#